data_AF-A0A1A7C6J7-F1
#
_entry.id   AF-A0A1A7C6J7-F1
#
_cell.length_a   1.000
_cell.length_b   1.000
_cell.length_c   1.000
_cell.angle_alpha   90.00
_cell.angle_beta   90.00
_cell.angle_gamma   90.00
#
_symmetry.space_group_name_H-M   'P 1'
#
loop_
_entity.id
_entity.type
_entity.pdbx_description
1 polymer ?
#
loop_
_entity_poly.entity_id
_entity_poly.type
_entity_poly.pdbx_seq_one_letter_code
_entity_poly.pdbx_strand_id
1 'polypeptide(L)'
;MTNTKEERALHASQMRAHLAQEGGVIDPEKETLLQRYVEGSASLADLFDHAREYVTTAQEREDLHLAKQSDAAAFQRMREQYDASLPAYEEKKQQRNLERAGMSEEQRKRHEALDFARANVELSGGKISEEAAQRGLRWANGEITMDEYLDVSPPP
;
A
#
# COMPACT_ATOMS: atom_id res chain seq x y z
N MET A 1 27.23 -32.34 18.08
CA MET A 1 28.47 -33.02 17.61
C MET A 1 29.05 -32.14 16.52
N THR A 2 30.28 -31.68 16.66
CA THR A 2 30.95 -30.85 15.64
C THR A 2 31.39 -31.75 14.48
N ASN A 3 30.76 -31.62 13.30
CA ASN A 3 31.17 -32.39 12.12
C ASN A 3 32.67 -32.19 11.87
N THR A 4 33.36 -33.29 11.64
CA THR A 4 34.79 -33.32 11.32
C THR A 4 35.04 -32.69 9.95
N LYS A 5 36.28 -32.24 9.68
CA LYS A 5 36.66 -31.66 8.38
C LYS A 5 36.37 -32.61 7.21
N GLU A 6 36.53 -33.92 7.43
CA GLU A 6 36.27 -34.97 6.45
C GLU A 6 34.78 -35.09 6.12
N GLU A 7 33.90 -35.05 7.12
CA GLU A 7 32.44 -35.05 6.92
C GLU A 7 31.97 -33.80 6.16
N ARG A 8 32.55 -32.63 6.46
CA ARG A 8 32.22 -31.39 5.74
C ARG A 8 32.72 -31.41 4.30
N ALA A 9 33.90 -32.00 4.06
CA ALA A 9 34.43 -32.19 2.71
C ALA A 9 33.54 -33.15 1.89
N LEU A 10 33.05 -34.23 2.51
CA LEU A 10 32.11 -35.15 1.88
C LEU A 10 30.80 -34.46 1.53
N HIS A 11 30.22 -33.68 2.46
CA HIS A 11 29.02 -32.89 2.20
C HIS A 11 29.22 -31.89 1.05
N ALA A 12 30.32 -31.14 1.06
CA ALA A 12 30.62 -30.21 -0.02
C ALA A 12 30.72 -30.95 -1.36
N SER A 13 31.41 -32.10 -1.42
CA SER A 13 31.50 -32.91 -2.64
C SER A 13 30.14 -33.43 -3.11
N GLN A 14 29.25 -33.83 -2.20
CA GLN A 14 27.89 -34.25 -2.53
C GLN A 14 27.09 -33.08 -3.12
N MET A 15 27.17 -31.89 -2.52
CA MET A 15 26.52 -30.68 -3.03
C MET A 15 27.02 -30.31 -4.44
N ARG A 16 28.32 -30.44 -4.71
CA ARG A 16 28.88 -30.24 -6.06
C ARG A 16 28.34 -31.26 -7.06
N ALA A 17 28.31 -32.54 -6.66
CA ALA A 17 27.84 -33.63 -7.52
C ALA A 17 26.34 -33.49 -7.86
N HIS A 18 25.50 -33.14 -6.88
CA HIS A 18 24.08 -32.87 -7.12
C HIS A 18 23.87 -31.72 -8.10
N LEU A 19 24.59 -30.60 -7.91
CA LEU A 19 24.46 -29.46 -8.82
C LEU A 19 24.90 -29.81 -10.25
N ALA A 20 25.99 -30.57 -10.41
CA ALA A 20 26.48 -31.01 -11.71
C ALA A 20 25.51 -32.00 -12.39
N GLN A 21 24.87 -32.90 -11.64
CA GLN A 21 23.83 -33.80 -12.14
C GLN A 21 22.60 -33.05 -12.64
N GLU A 22 22.28 -31.91 -12.02
CA GLU A 22 21.20 -31.01 -12.42
C GLU A 22 21.60 -30.05 -13.55
N GLY A 23 22.83 -30.16 -14.09
CA GLY A 23 23.34 -29.30 -15.15
C GLY A 23 23.72 -27.88 -14.71
N GLY A 24 23.76 -27.63 -13.39
CA GLY A 24 24.16 -26.37 -12.81
C GLY A 24 25.68 -26.19 -12.76
N VAL A 25 26.14 -24.96 -12.98
CA VAL A 25 27.54 -24.57 -12.81
C VAL A 25 27.68 -23.87 -11.46
N ILE A 26 28.63 -24.31 -10.64
CA ILE A 26 28.96 -23.62 -9.38
C ILE A 26 29.63 -22.30 -9.74
N ASP A 27 29.08 -21.19 -9.26
CA ASP A 27 29.73 -19.90 -9.37
C ASP A 27 30.92 -19.77 -8.38
N PRO A 28 31.88 -18.86 -8.64
CA PRO A 28 33.06 -18.70 -7.81
C PRO A 28 32.78 -18.30 -6.33
N GLU A 29 31.65 -17.64 -6.05
CA GLU A 29 31.29 -17.20 -4.70
C GLU A 29 30.80 -18.39 -3.87
N LYS A 30 29.97 -19.24 -4.47
CA LYS A 30 29.50 -20.50 -3.89
C LYS A 30 30.64 -21.49 -3.66
N GLU A 31 31.61 -21.55 -4.57
CA GLU A 31 32.80 -22.39 -4.40
C GLU A 31 33.66 -21.92 -3.21
N THR A 32 33.80 -20.60 -3.05
CA THR A 32 34.50 -20.00 -1.91
C THR A 32 33.78 -20.28 -0.59
N LEU A 33 32.45 -20.23 -0.57
CA LEU A 33 31.66 -20.52 0.62
C LEU A 33 31.70 -22.01 1.02
N LEU A 34 31.67 -22.93 0.04
CA LEU A 34 31.87 -24.36 0.28
C LEU A 34 33.25 -24.65 0.88
N GLN A 35 34.30 -23.98 0.39
CA GLN A 35 35.64 -24.11 0.93
C GLN A 35 35.71 -23.64 2.39
N ARG A 36 35.10 -22.49 2.71
CA ARG A 36 35.00 -21.98 4.09
C ARG A 36 34.21 -22.93 5.01
N TYR A 37 33.18 -23.59 4.50
CA TYR A 37 32.43 -24.59 5.25
C TYR A 37 33.30 -25.82 5.59
N VAL A 38 34.07 -26.32 4.61
CA VAL A 38 35.02 -27.43 4.81
C VAL A 38 36.09 -27.07 5.84
N GLU A 39 36.62 -25.86 5.77
CA GLU A 39 37.62 -25.33 6.73
C GLU A 39 37.01 -25.03 8.10
N GLY A 40 35.68 -24.95 8.18
CA GLY A 40 34.91 -24.69 9.38
C GLY A 40 34.84 -23.24 9.81
N SER A 41 35.22 -22.32 8.93
CA SER A 41 35.02 -20.87 9.05
C SER A 41 33.65 -20.40 8.53
N ALA A 42 32.85 -21.30 7.95
CA ALA A 42 31.44 -21.13 7.65
C ALA A 42 30.62 -22.32 8.16
N SER A 43 29.35 -22.08 8.44
CA SER A 43 28.39 -23.06 8.93
C SER A 43 27.50 -23.60 7.82
N LEU A 44 26.73 -24.65 8.11
CA LEU A 44 25.73 -25.16 7.18
C LEU A 44 24.58 -24.16 6.96
N ALA A 45 24.28 -23.31 7.96
CA ALA A 45 23.29 -22.25 7.83
C ALA A 45 23.73 -21.20 6.80
N ASP A 46 25.00 -20.81 6.81
CA ASP A 46 25.55 -19.88 5.81
C ASP A 46 25.42 -20.41 4.38
N LEU A 47 25.60 -21.73 4.19
CA LEU A 47 25.37 -22.39 2.90
C LEU A 47 23.90 -22.40 2.49
N PHE A 48 22.99 -22.59 3.44
CA PHE A 48 21.55 -22.55 3.19
C PHE A 48 21.05 -21.14 2.87
N ASP A 49 21.55 -20.12 3.57
CA ASP A 49 21.21 -18.72 3.32
C ASP A 49 21.68 -18.30 1.93
N HIS A 50 22.92 -18.64 1.56
CA HIS A 50 23.43 -18.38 0.21
C HIS A 50 22.66 -19.15 -0.87
N ALA A 51 22.30 -20.41 -0.63
CA ALA A 51 21.47 -21.17 -1.56
C ALA A 51 20.07 -20.55 -1.71
N ARG A 52 19.48 -20.04 -0.64
CA ARG A 52 18.17 -19.37 -0.65
C ARG A 52 18.20 -18.05 -1.41
N GLU A 53 19.29 -17.29 -1.31
CA GLU A 53 19.53 -16.08 -2.10
C GLU A 53 19.71 -16.40 -3.60
N TYR A 54 20.32 -17.55 -3.92
CA TYR A 54 20.52 -17.99 -5.30
C TYR A 54 19.28 -18.61 -5.95
N VAL A 55 18.39 -19.22 -5.16
CA VAL A 55 17.18 -19.91 -5.64
C VAL A 55 16.08 -18.96 -6.11
N THR A 56 16.12 -17.67 -5.78
CA THR A 56 15.35 -16.68 -6.57
C THR A 56 15.98 -16.54 -7.95
N THR A 57 15.33 -17.15 -8.93
CA THR A 57 15.78 -17.22 -10.33
C THR A 57 16.03 -15.82 -10.90
N ALA A 58 16.88 -15.68 -11.92
CA ALA A 58 17.10 -14.39 -12.60
C ALA A 58 15.77 -13.80 -13.12
N GLN A 59 14.86 -14.68 -13.57
CA GLN A 59 13.50 -14.34 -13.96
C GLN A 59 12.69 -13.78 -12.78
N GLU A 60 12.70 -14.42 -11.61
CA GLU A 60 12.00 -13.90 -10.43
C GLU A 60 12.61 -12.59 -9.91
N ARG A 61 13.92 -12.36 -10.08
CA ARG A 61 14.55 -11.06 -9.76
C ARG A 61 14.11 -9.97 -10.74
N GLU A 62 14.01 -10.28 -12.02
CA GLU A 62 13.51 -9.37 -13.05
C GLU A 62 12.01 -9.10 -12.83
N ASP A 63 11.21 -10.12 -12.55
CA ASP A 63 9.78 -10.00 -12.24
C ASP A 63 9.55 -9.21 -10.96
N LEU A 64 10.37 -9.39 -9.92
CA LEU A 64 10.30 -8.61 -8.68
C LEU A 64 10.78 -7.16 -8.91
N HIS A 65 11.75 -6.95 -9.80
CA HIS A 65 12.20 -5.62 -10.18
C HIS A 65 11.14 -4.89 -11.00
N LEU A 66 10.52 -5.57 -11.97
CA LEU A 66 9.40 -5.09 -12.77
C LEU A 66 8.17 -4.83 -11.90
N ALA A 67 7.86 -5.70 -10.93
CA ALA A 67 6.80 -5.47 -9.95
C ALA A 67 7.08 -4.19 -9.14
N LYS A 68 8.28 -4.05 -8.57
CA LYS A 68 8.69 -2.83 -7.84
C LYS A 68 8.70 -1.57 -8.71
N GLN A 69 9.11 -1.67 -9.97
CA GLN A 69 9.07 -0.56 -10.92
C GLN A 69 7.64 -0.22 -11.34
N SER A 70 6.79 -1.23 -11.52
CA SER A 70 5.37 -1.05 -11.86
C SER A 70 4.61 -0.41 -10.71
N ASP A 71 4.92 -0.80 -9.47
CA ASP A 71 4.41 -0.17 -8.26
C ASP A 71 4.95 1.24 -8.12
N ALA A 72 6.26 1.48 -8.29
CA ALA A 72 6.84 2.82 -8.23
C ALA A 72 6.22 3.76 -9.29
N ALA A 73 6.02 3.29 -10.52
CA ALA A 73 5.35 4.05 -11.58
C ALA A 73 3.85 4.24 -11.30
N ALA A 74 3.19 3.30 -10.63
CA ALA A 74 1.80 3.46 -10.17
C ALA A 74 1.71 4.50 -9.04
N PHE A 75 2.61 4.44 -8.04
CA PHE A 75 2.72 5.43 -6.98
C PHE A 75 3.04 6.82 -7.51
N GLN A 76 3.94 6.92 -8.49
CA GLN A 76 4.28 8.19 -9.10
C GLN A 76 3.10 8.77 -9.88
N ARG A 77 2.36 7.96 -10.65
CA ARG A 77 1.12 8.40 -11.31
C ARG A 77 0.04 8.80 -10.31
N MET A 78 -0.15 8.06 -9.22
CA MET A 78 -1.09 8.45 -8.16
C MET A 78 -0.69 9.78 -7.52
N ARG A 79 0.61 10.00 -7.27
CA ARG A 79 1.13 11.25 -6.74
C ARG A 79 0.92 12.41 -7.71
N GLU A 80 1.24 12.23 -8.99
CA GLU A 80 1.01 13.24 -10.03
C GLU A 80 -0.48 13.58 -10.16
N GLN A 81 -1.38 12.58 -10.08
CA GLN A 81 -2.82 12.80 -10.06
C GLN A 81 -3.28 13.56 -8.80
N TYR A 82 -2.75 13.22 -7.64
CA TYR A 82 -3.02 13.92 -6.39
C TYR A 82 -2.56 15.38 -6.46
N ASP A 83 -1.31 15.61 -6.87
CA ASP A 83 -0.71 16.94 -7.03
C ASP A 83 -1.45 17.78 -8.08
N ALA A 84 -1.93 17.16 -9.17
CA ALA A 84 -2.78 17.83 -10.16
C ALA A 84 -4.17 18.17 -9.64
N SER A 85 -4.71 17.41 -8.68
CA SER A 85 -6.04 17.63 -8.09
C SER A 85 -6.05 18.68 -6.96
N LEU A 86 -4.88 18.95 -6.36
CA LEU A 86 -4.68 19.86 -5.23
C LEU A 86 -5.20 21.28 -5.50
N PRO A 87 -4.88 21.94 -6.64
CA PRO A 87 -5.38 23.30 -6.92
C PRO A 87 -6.90 23.37 -6.97
N ALA A 88 -7.56 22.40 -7.61
CA ALA A 88 -9.02 22.36 -7.70
C ALA A 88 -9.68 22.12 -6.33
N TYR A 89 -9.04 21.34 -5.45
CA TYR A 89 -9.48 21.16 -4.08
C TYR A 89 -9.33 22.46 -3.27
N GLU A 90 -8.22 23.16 -3.41
CA GLU A 90 -7.97 24.44 -2.74
C GLU A 90 -8.95 25.52 -3.19
N GLU A 91 -9.22 25.62 -4.50
CA GLU A 91 -10.19 26.55 -5.07
C GLU A 91 -11.61 26.28 -4.51
N LYS A 92 -12.06 25.01 -4.51
CA LYS A 92 -13.34 24.63 -3.88
C LYS A 92 -13.39 24.96 -2.40
N LYS A 93 -12.28 24.78 -1.67
CA LYS A 93 -12.20 25.15 -0.26
C LYS A 93 -12.31 26.66 -0.06
N GLN A 94 -11.62 27.46 -0.87
CA GLN A 94 -11.72 28.91 -0.83
C GLN A 94 -13.14 29.39 -1.17
N GLN A 95 -13.77 28.81 -2.18
CA GLN A 95 -15.14 29.15 -2.56
C GLN A 95 -16.13 28.89 -1.42
N ARG A 96 -16.07 27.72 -0.77
CA ARG A 96 -16.90 27.42 0.41
C ARG A 96 -16.65 28.39 1.56
N ASN A 97 -15.40 28.80 1.78
CA ASN A 97 -15.08 29.78 2.82
C ASN A 97 -15.69 31.16 2.51
N LEU A 98 -15.71 31.57 1.24
CA LEU A 98 -16.37 32.80 0.79
C LEU A 98 -17.88 32.73 0.98
N GLU A 99 -18.51 31.62 0.58
CA GLU A 99 -19.96 31.39 0.79
C GLU A 99 -20.33 31.45 2.28
N ARG A 100 -19.45 30.94 3.15
CA ARG A 100 -19.64 30.93 4.60
C ARG A 100 -19.36 32.25 5.29
N ALA A 101 -18.66 33.19 4.65
CA ALA A 101 -18.29 34.46 5.27
C ALA A 101 -19.52 35.32 5.64
N GLY A 102 -20.66 35.13 4.96
CA GLY A 102 -21.92 35.82 5.24
C GLY A 102 -22.92 35.03 6.09
N MET A 103 -22.58 33.82 6.53
CA MET A 103 -23.49 32.93 7.27
C MET A 103 -23.46 33.20 8.77
N SER A 104 -24.59 32.93 9.45
CA SER A 104 -24.61 32.87 10.91
C SER A 104 -23.74 31.71 11.43
N GLU A 105 -23.31 31.77 12.69
CA GLU A 105 -22.54 30.68 13.31
C GLU A 105 -23.30 29.34 13.26
N GLU A 106 -24.63 29.41 13.44
CA GLU A 106 -25.49 28.24 13.39
C GLU A 106 -25.59 27.66 11.96
N GLN A 107 -25.76 28.50 10.96
CA GLN A 107 -25.73 28.07 9.55
C GLN A 107 -24.38 27.45 9.20
N ARG A 108 -23.28 28.04 9.63
CA ARG A 108 -21.93 27.50 9.42
C ARG A 108 -21.78 26.10 10.02
N LYS A 109 -22.24 25.89 11.26
CA LYS A 109 -22.22 24.57 11.92
C LYS A 109 -23.05 23.53 11.16
N ARG A 110 -24.22 23.91 10.64
CA ARG A 110 -25.08 23.00 9.87
C ARG A 110 -24.45 22.65 8.52
N HIS A 111 -23.85 23.62 7.82
CA HIS A 111 -23.09 23.39 6.59
C HIS A 111 -21.86 22.49 6.81
N GLU A 112 -21.13 22.68 7.91
CA GLU A 112 -20.02 21.80 8.29
C GLU A 112 -20.50 20.36 8.58
N ALA A 113 -21.63 20.19 9.26
CA ALA A 113 -22.21 18.87 9.52
C ALA A 113 -22.64 18.16 8.21
N LEU A 114 -23.21 18.90 7.26
CA LEU A 114 -23.60 18.38 5.95
C LEU A 114 -22.38 17.93 5.14
N ASP A 115 -21.33 18.76 5.09
CA ASP A 115 -20.06 18.43 4.44
C ASP A 115 -19.43 17.17 5.04
N PHE A 116 -19.45 17.03 6.36
CA PHE A 116 -18.90 15.87 7.05
C PHE A 116 -19.71 14.60 6.75
N ALA A 117 -21.03 14.67 6.78
CA ALA A 117 -21.90 13.55 6.41
C ALA A 117 -21.64 13.12 4.94
N ARG A 118 -21.51 14.08 4.04
CA ARG A 118 -21.18 13.83 2.64
C ARG A 118 -19.83 13.16 2.45
N ALA A 119 -18.80 13.67 3.10
CA ALA A 119 -17.46 13.08 3.03
C ALA A 119 -17.47 11.62 3.51
N ASN A 120 -18.19 11.28 4.57
CA ASN A 120 -18.29 9.90 5.06
C ASN A 120 -18.98 8.96 4.05
N VAL A 121 -20.04 9.42 3.38
CA VAL A 121 -20.72 8.63 2.34
C VAL A 121 -19.79 8.39 1.15
N GLU A 122 -19.11 9.43 0.68
CA GLU A 122 -18.17 9.33 -0.46
C GLU A 122 -16.96 8.45 -0.13
N LEU A 123 -16.40 8.54 1.09
CA LEU A 123 -15.30 7.68 1.56
C LEU A 123 -15.70 6.20 1.62
N SER A 124 -16.98 5.91 1.84
CA SER A 124 -17.51 4.55 1.84
C SER A 124 -17.87 4.04 0.44
N GLY A 125 -17.61 4.82 -0.62
CA GLY A 125 -17.98 4.50 -2.00
C GLY A 125 -19.45 4.75 -2.33
N GLY A 126 -20.21 5.36 -1.41
CA GLY A 126 -21.60 5.73 -1.61
C GLY A 126 -21.76 7.01 -2.41
N LYS A 127 -22.97 7.24 -2.94
CA LYS A 127 -23.36 8.49 -3.58
C LYS A 127 -24.63 9.02 -2.94
N ILE A 128 -24.61 10.29 -2.56
CA ILE A 128 -25.82 10.98 -2.09
C ILE A 128 -26.68 11.29 -3.32
N SER A 129 -27.97 10.95 -3.26
CA SER A 129 -28.94 11.35 -4.29
C SER A 129 -29.10 12.86 -4.34
N GLU A 130 -29.36 13.41 -5.52
CA GLU A 130 -29.60 14.85 -5.71
C GLU A 130 -30.69 15.39 -4.77
N GLU A 131 -31.79 14.66 -4.59
CA GLU A 131 -32.89 15.05 -3.69
C GLU A 131 -32.44 15.20 -2.22
N ALA A 132 -31.67 14.23 -1.72
CA ALA A 132 -31.10 14.29 -0.38
C ALA A 132 -30.08 15.44 -0.23
N ALA A 133 -29.28 15.72 -1.27
CA ALA A 133 -28.34 16.83 -1.27
C ALA A 133 -29.08 18.18 -1.19
N GLN A 134 -30.14 18.36 -1.98
CA GLN A 134 -30.97 19.57 -1.96
C GLN A 134 -31.70 19.73 -0.62
N ARG A 135 -32.28 18.65 -0.06
CA ARG A 135 -32.93 18.69 1.25
C ARG A 135 -31.95 19.08 2.36
N GLY A 136 -30.74 18.54 2.34
CA GLY A 136 -29.68 18.90 3.28
C GLY A 136 -29.23 20.35 3.18
N LEU A 137 -29.13 20.91 1.97
CA LEU A 137 -28.83 22.32 1.78
C LEU A 137 -29.92 23.24 2.35
N ARG A 138 -31.20 22.91 2.13
CA ARG A 138 -32.32 23.67 2.71
C ARG A 138 -32.26 23.70 4.24
N TRP A 139 -31.94 22.58 4.88
CA TRP A 139 -31.75 22.52 6.34
C TRP A 139 -30.54 23.36 6.80
N ALA A 140 -29.42 23.25 6.08
CA ALA A 140 -28.19 23.98 6.39
C ALA A 140 -28.36 25.51 6.25
N ASN A 141 -29.17 25.95 5.29
CA ASN A 141 -29.56 27.35 5.12
C ASN A 141 -30.59 27.84 6.16
N GLY A 142 -31.24 26.92 6.87
CA GLY A 142 -32.31 27.23 7.82
C GLY A 142 -33.69 27.42 7.20
N GLU A 143 -33.88 26.95 5.96
CA GLU A 143 -35.17 26.97 5.26
C GLU A 143 -36.14 25.89 5.75
N ILE A 144 -35.62 24.81 6.34
CA ILE A 144 -36.38 23.73 6.96
C ILE A 144 -35.78 23.40 8.33
N THR A 145 -36.62 22.87 9.22
CA THR A 145 -36.25 22.40 10.55
C THR A 145 -35.51 21.06 10.50
N MET A 146 -34.91 20.65 11.61
CA MET A 146 -34.29 19.33 11.73
C MET A 146 -35.32 18.20 11.59
N ASP A 147 -36.54 18.37 12.11
CA ASP A 147 -37.60 17.36 12.02
C ASP A 147 -38.06 17.15 10.57
N GLU A 148 -38.20 18.25 9.81
CA GLU A 148 -38.47 18.21 8.37
C GLU A 148 -37.30 17.62 7.56
N TYR A 149 -36.06 17.86 8.00
CA TYR A 149 -34.88 17.28 7.37
C TYR A 149 -34.80 15.76 7.56
N LEU A 150 -35.07 15.29 8.78
CA LEU A 150 -35.02 13.89 9.18
C LEU A 150 -36.27 13.09 8.77
N ASP A 151 -37.27 13.75 8.17
CA ASP A 151 -38.55 13.14 7.80
C ASP A 151 -39.25 12.47 9.00
N VAL A 152 -39.07 13.02 10.20
CA VAL A 152 -39.75 12.53 11.41
C VAL A 152 -41.14 13.14 11.41
N SER A 153 -42.10 12.45 10.80
CA SER A 153 -43.51 12.71 11.12
C SER A 153 -43.70 12.40 12.61
N PRO A 154 -44.29 13.30 13.43
CA PRO A 154 -44.71 12.90 14.77
C PRO A 154 -45.64 11.69 14.63
N PRO A 155 -45.51 10.65 15.47
CA PRO A 155 -46.44 9.53 15.43
C PRO A 155 -47.87 10.06 15.67
N PRO A 156 -48.88 9.45 15.02
CA PRO A 156 -50.28 9.87 15.16
C PRO A 156 -50.80 9.79 16.60
#